data_AF-A0A9X2MQS1-F1
#
_entry.id   AF-A0A9X2MQS1-F1
#
_cell.length_a   1.000
_cell.length_b   1.000
_cell.length_c   1.000
_cell.angle_alpha   90.00
_cell.angle_beta   90.00
_cell.angle_gamma   90.00
#
_symmetry.space_group_name_H-M   'P 1'
#
loop_
_entity.id
_entity.type
_entity.pdbx_description
1 polymer ?
#
loop_
_entity_poly.entity_id
_entity_poly.type
_entity_poly.pdbx_seq_one_letter_code
_entity_poly.pdbx_strand_id
1 'polypeptide(L)'
;GADGATGPPGPTGAPGSGVGGFVETVKIGDINENIPFNAGAGNNQAIGALIFNGPETVISNLSVYITQDGGAVTGAFQLAVLLPLTTDTSQVIGVTAVVDSIADGLMTFRLISPVTLAAASIYHFAVYNTINGSEIGGRLTGLGTTIDAPPINFRSQNLSGFTIGDIINTSDESLQLSPWIAGF
;
A
#
# COMPACT_ATOMS: atom_id res chain seq x y z
N GLY A 1 -5.87 33.27 56.79
CA GLY A 1 -6.82 33.86 55.83
C GLY A 1 -7.30 32.75 54.94
N ALA A 2 -8.57 32.74 54.53
CA ALA A 2 -9.10 31.72 53.64
C ALA A 2 -8.48 31.87 52.24
N ASP A 3 -8.02 30.76 51.67
CA ASP A 3 -7.49 30.70 50.31
C ASP A 3 -8.59 31.10 49.32
N GLY A 4 -8.25 32.01 48.39
CA GLY A 4 -9.18 32.54 47.39
C GLY A 4 -9.68 31.44 46.45
N ALA A 5 -10.96 31.51 46.08
CA ALA A 5 -11.60 30.54 45.20
C ALA A 5 -10.85 30.38 43.87
N THR A 6 -10.50 29.15 43.52
CA THR A 6 -9.94 28.79 42.21
C THR A 6 -10.96 29.14 41.12
N GLY A 7 -10.52 29.84 40.07
CA GLY A 7 -11.38 30.23 38.95
C GLY A 7 -11.95 29.02 38.19
N PRO A 8 -13.02 29.22 37.41
CA PRO A 8 -13.64 28.16 36.62
C PRO A 8 -12.61 27.54 35.65
N PRO A 9 -12.67 26.21 35.40
CA PRO A 9 -11.83 25.57 34.41
C PRO A 9 -11.97 26.25 33.05
N GLY A 10 -10.85 26.43 32.34
CA GLY A 10 -10.84 26.94 30.98
C GLY A 10 -11.57 25.99 30.02
N PRO A 11 -11.96 26.48 28.82
CA PRO A 11 -12.62 25.64 27.82
C PRO A 11 -11.74 24.43 27.47
N THR A 12 -12.35 23.25 27.50
CA THR A 12 -11.74 22.02 26.98
C THR A 12 -11.34 22.25 25.53
N GLY A 13 -10.06 22.05 25.20
CA GLY A 13 -9.57 22.16 23.83
C GLY A 13 -10.37 21.25 22.89
N ALA A 14 -10.48 21.63 21.62
CA ALA A 14 -11.10 20.78 20.61
C ALA A 14 -10.44 19.38 20.65
N PRO A 15 -11.20 18.28 20.52
CA PRO A 15 -10.62 16.96 20.33
C PRO A 15 -9.63 17.06 19.17
N GLY A 16 -8.39 16.62 19.41
CA GLY A 16 -7.43 16.51 18.31
C GLY A 16 -8.06 15.66 17.21
N SER A 17 -8.11 16.18 15.98
CA SER A 17 -8.31 15.35 14.81
C SER A 17 -7.34 14.18 14.94
N GLY A 18 -7.88 12.95 14.99
CA GLY A 18 -7.12 11.74 15.26
C GLY A 18 -5.81 11.77 14.46
N VAL A 19 -4.71 11.50 15.15
CA VAL A 19 -3.37 11.39 14.59
C VAL A 19 -3.49 10.63 13.26
N GLY A 20 -3.09 11.26 12.14
CA GLY A 20 -3.06 10.59 10.84
C GLY A 20 -2.37 9.24 11.00
N GLY A 21 -3.12 8.17 10.77
CA GLY A 21 -2.61 6.81 10.99
C GLY A 21 -1.64 6.44 9.88
N PHE A 22 -0.56 5.77 10.26
CA PHE A 22 0.42 5.23 9.33
C PHE A 22 0.28 3.71 9.31
N VAL A 23 0.21 3.13 8.12
CA VAL A 23 0.11 1.68 7.91
C VAL A 23 1.11 1.28 6.84
N GLU A 24 1.85 0.19 7.03
CA GLU A 24 2.82 -0.32 6.05
C GLU A 24 2.72 -1.85 5.90
N THR A 25 3.05 -2.36 4.72
CA THR A 25 3.04 -3.80 4.38
C THR A 25 4.13 -4.59 5.11
N VAL A 26 5.36 -4.10 5.03
CA VAL A 26 6.53 -4.61 5.76
C VAL A 26 7.22 -3.43 6.42
N LYS A 27 8.15 -3.67 7.35
CA LYS A 27 8.94 -2.59 7.94
C LYS A 27 9.95 -2.07 6.92
N ILE A 28 10.06 -0.76 6.77
CA ILE A 28 11.07 -0.16 5.87
C ILE A 28 12.49 -0.60 6.20
N GLY A 29 12.80 -0.81 7.50
CA GLY A 29 14.11 -1.30 7.94
C GLY A 29 14.36 -2.80 7.67
N ASP A 30 13.32 -3.55 7.28
CA ASP A 30 13.40 -4.98 6.94
C ASP A 30 13.43 -5.20 5.42
N ILE A 31 13.51 -4.15 4.60
CA ILE A 31 13.70 -4.27 3.16
C ILE A 31 15.03 -4.99 2.91
N ASN A 32 14.95 -6.14 2.23
CA ASN A 32 16.11 -6.98 1.93
C ASN A 32 16.12 -7.52 0.50
N GLU A 33 15.12 -7.17 -0.30
CA GLU A 33 14.98 -7.61 -1.69
C GLU A 33 14.53 -6.45 -2.57
N ASN A 34 14.96 -6.48 -3.83
CA ASN A 34 14.47 -5.61 -4.88
C ASN A 34 13.54 -6.42 -5.79
N ILE A 35 12.32 -5.92 -5.98
CA ILE A 35 11.29 -6.59 -6.78
C ILE A 35 11.29 -5.95 -8.17
N PRO A 36 11.84 -6.61 -9.20
CA PRO A 36 11.90 -6.02 -10.54
C PRO A 36 10.51 -5.88 -11.15
N PHE A 37 10.33 -4.91 -12.06
CA PHE A 37 9.06 -4.65 -12.76
C PHE A 37 8.46 -5.89 -13.48
N ASN A 38 9.30 -6.87 -13.83
CA ASN A 38 8.93 -8.11 -14.51
C ASN A 38 9.06 -9.36 -13.62
N ALA A 39 8.98 -9.20 -12.29
CA ALA A 39 9.14 -10.30 -11.35
C ALA A 39 8.21 -11.48 -11.69
N GLY A 40 8.82 -12.65 -11.90
CA GLY A 40 8.11 -13.86 -12.30
C GLY A 40 7.67 -13.91 -13.77
N ALA A 41 8.40 -13.21 -14.65
CA ALA A 41 8.39 -13.36 -16.11
C ALA A 41 7.09 -12.95 -16.84
N GLY A 42 6.25 -12.11 -16.24
CA GLY A 42 5.05 -11.58 -16.88
C GLY A 42 5.22 -10.14 -17.35
N ASN A 43 4.48 -9.77 -18.39
CA ASN A 43 4.29 -8.36 -18.75
C ASN A 43 3.09 -7.81 -17.94
N ASN A 44 3.16 -6.54 -17.52
CA ASN A 44 2.06 -5.83 -16.86
C ASN A 44 1.57 -6.48 -15.55
N GLN A 45 2.41 -6.46 -14.54
CA GLN A 45 2.16 -7.12 -13.27
C GLN A 45 1.84 -6.09 -12.19
N ALA A 46 0.81 -6.40 -11.40
CA ALA A 46 0.67 -5.84 -10.08
C ALA A 46 1.25 -6.82 -9.06
N ILE A 47 1.89 -6.29 -8.04
CA ILE A 47 2.33 -7.04 -6.86
C ILE A 47 1.79 -6.30 -5.65
N GLY A 48 1.27 -7.04 -4.69
CA GLY A 48 0.73 -6.46 -3.47
C GLY A 48 1.06 -7.27 -2.24
N ALA A 49 0.87 -6.64 -1.09
CA ALA A 49 1.03 -7.26 0.20
C ALA A 49 -0.07 -6.85 1.17
N LEU A 50 -0.37 -7.76 2.10
CA LEU A 50 -1.40 -7.61 3.11
C LEU A 50 -0.95 -6.60 4.15
N ILE A 51 -1.88 -5.78 4.61
CA ILE A 51 -1.76 -4.98 5.80
C ILE A 51 -2.88 -5.35 6.77
N PHE A 52 -2.61 -5.16 8.05
CA PHE A 52 -3.64 -5.13 9.08
C PHE A 52 -3.73 -3.70 9.62
N ASN A 53 -4.92 -3.11 9.51
CA ASN A 53 -5.19 -1.81 10.08
C ASN A 53 -5.81 -1.97 11.47
N GLY A 54 -5.09 -1.53 12.50
CA GLY A 54 -5.52 -1.63 13.89
C GLY A 54 -6.64 -0.62 14.21
N PRO A 55 -6.34 0.68 14.34
CA PRO A 55 -7.33 1.74 14.52
C PRO A 55 -7.90 2.20 13.17
N GLU A 56 -9.15 2.68 13.16
CA GLU A 56 -9.70 3.35 11.97
C GLU A 56 -8.80 4.51 11.56
N THR A 57 -8.43 4.53 10.28
CA THR A 57 -7.44 5.47 9.73
C THR A 57 -7.90 5.95 8.37
N VAL A 58 -7.85 7.27 8.13
CA VAL A 58 -8.02 7.82 6.78
C VAL A 58 -6.65 8.03 6.17
N ILE A 59 -6.38 7.38 5.05
CA ILE A 59 -5.16 7.57 4.27
C ILE A 59 -5.47 8.40 3.02
N SER A 60 -4.57 9.31 2.66
CA SER A 60 -4.67 10.14 1.46
C SER A 60 -3.49 9.94 0.52
N ASN A 61 -2.44 9.26 0.97
CA ASN A 61 -1.22 9.03 0.23
C ASN A 61 -0.80 7.56 0.34
N LEU A 62 -0.12 7.08 -0.68
CA LEU A 62 0.65 5.85 -0.66
C LEU A 62 2.11 6.17 -0.99
N SER A 63 3.04 5.56 -0.26
CA SER A 63 4.47 5.69 -0.48
C SER A 63 5.10 4.34 -0.75
N VAL A 64 6.18 4.36 -1.50
CA VAL A 64 6.90 3.18 -1.99
C VAL A 64 8.38 3.53 -2.10
N TYR A 65 9.24 2.55 -1.89
CA TYR A 65 10.68 2.71 -2.08
C TYR A 65 11.05 2.14 -3.45
N ILE A 66 11.57 2.98 -4.32
CA ILE A 66 11.96 2.62 -5.68
C ILE A 66 13.47 2.60 -5.77
N THR A 67 14.00 1.60 -6.47
CA THR A 67 15.37 1.59 -6.96
C THR A 67 15.36 1.60 -8.48
N GLN A 68 16.21 2.43 -9.09
CA GLN A 68 16.35 2.43 -10.55
C GLN A 68 17.70 1.84 -10.97
N ASP A 69 17.63 0.81 -11.80
CA ASP A 69 18.78 0.12 -12.41
C ASP A 69 19.04 0.60 -13.87
N GLY A 70 18.35 1.65 -14.31
CA GLY A 70 18.49 2.22 -15.66
C GLY A 70 18.03 3.66 -15.75
N GLY A 71 18.46 4.37 -16.79
CA GLY A 71 18.06 5.77 -17.05
C GLY A 71 16.55 5.91 -17.32
N ALA A 72 16.08 7.15 -17.52
CA ALA A 72 14.65 7.48 -17.63
C ALA A 72 13.89 6.66 -18.71
N VAL A 73 13.31 5.54 -18.31
CA VAL A 73 12.39 4.76 -19.13
C VAL A 73 10.97 5.11 -18.73
N THR A 74 10.08 5.21 -19.72
CA THR A 74 8.66 5.52 -19.52
C THR A 74 7.85 4.24 -19.43
N GLY A 75 6.87 4.23 -18.54
CA GLY A 75 5.94 3.12 -18.32
C GLY A 75 4.88 3.54 -17.32
N ALA A 76 3.79 2.79 -17.24
CA ALA A 76 2.72 3.09 -16.30
C ALA A 76 3.09 2.61 -14.89
N PHE A 77 3.00 3.52 -13.94
CA PHE A 77 3.16 3.26 -12.52
C PHE A 77 1.93 3.73 -11.75
N GLN A 78 1.43 2.89 -10.84
CA GLN A 78 0.25 3.21 -10.03
C GLN A 78 0.27 2.42 -8.73
N LEU A 79 -0.17 3.04 -7.64
CA LEU A 79 -0.41 2.37 -6.37
C LEU A 79 -1.91 2.23 -6.11
N ALA A 80 -2.30 1.20 -5.37
CA ALA A 80 -3.68 0.93 -5.04
C ALA A 80 -3.86 0.40 -3.62
N VAL A 81 -5.06 0.64 -3.08
CA VAL A 81 -5.61 0.05 -1.87
C VAL A 81 -6.69 -0.92 -2.29
N LEU A 82 -6.62 -2.14 -1.79
CA LEU A 82 -7.59 -3.19 -2.11
C LEU A 82 -8.19 -3.77 -0.84
N LEU A 83 -9.48 -4.10 -0.92
CA LEU A 83 -10.22 -4.81 0.11
C LEU A 83 -10.35 -6.28 -0.32
N PRO A 84 -9.76 -7.23 0.41
CA PRO A 84 -10.01 -8.65 0.18
C PRO A 84 -11.51 -8.97 0.24
N LEU A 85 -12.04 -9.64 -0.79
CA LEU A 85 -13.43 -10.12 -0.84
C LEU A 85 -13.51 -11.61 -0.54
N THR A 86 -12.56 -12.37 -1.05
CA THR A 86 -12.40 -13.81 -0.87
C THR A 86 -10.93 -14.11 -0.57
N THR A 87 -10.56 -15.39 -0.49
CA THR A 87 -9.16 -15.79 -0.31
C THR A 87 -8.31 -15.59 -1.58
N ASP A 88 -8.92 -15.35 -2.73
CA ASP A 88 -8.28 -15.25 -4.04
C ASP A 88 -8.65 -13.99 -4.84
N THR A 89 -9.49 -13.11 -4.30
CA THR A 89 -9.88 -11.86 -4.96
C THR A 89 -9.91 -10.68 -4.01
N SER A 90 -9.56 -9.52 -4.55
CA SER A 90 -9.66 -8.24 -3.85
C SER A 90 -10.33 -7.20 -4.75
N GLN A 91 -11.14 -6.33 -4.15
CA GLN A 91 -11.72 -5.18 -4.81
C GLN A 91 -10.81 -3.96 -4.65
N VAL A 92 -10.55 -3.23 -5.73
CA VAL A 92 -9.84 -1.95 -5.67
C VAL A 92 -10.74 -0.88 -5.05
N ILE A 93 -10.33 -0.31 -3.93
CA ILE A 93 -11.10 0.73 -3.20
C ILE A 93 -10.44 2.11 -3.23
N GLY A 94 -9.17 2.17 -3.63
CA GLY A 94 -8.44 3.43 -3.82
C GLY A 94 -7.29 3.25 -4.77
N VAL A 95 -6.98 4.31 -5.52
CA VAL A 95 -5.87 4.32 -6.48
C VAL A 95 -5.19 5.67 -6.50
N THR A 96 -3.93 5.69 -6.88
CA THR A 96 -3.24 6.92 -7.27
C THR A 96 -3.50 7.24 -8.74
N ALA A 97 -3.15 8.45 -9.17
CA ALA A 97 -3.01 8.72 -10.59
C ALA A 97 -1.93 7.80 -11.19
N VAL A 98 -2.10 7.44 -12.47
CA VAL A 98 -1.04 6.78 -13.24
C VAL A 98 0.03 7.83 -13.53
N VAL A 99 1.29 7.47 -13.31
CA VAL A 99 2.45 8.28 -13.71
C VAL A 99 3.31 7.51 -14.69
N ASP A 100 3.94 8.25 -15.59
CA ASP A 100 4.65 7.70 -16.75
C ASP A 100 6.15 7.52 -16.47
N SER A 101 6.61 8.09 -15.35
CA SER A 101 8.00 8.07 -14.89
C SER A 101 8.05 8.20 -13.37
N ILE A 102 9.07 7.61 -12.79
CA ILE A 102 9.35 7.63 -11.35
C ILE A 102 10.85 7.91 -11.15
N ALA A 103 11.22 8.35 -9.95
CA ALA A 103 12.61 8.57 -9.57
C ALA A 103 13.05 7.52 -8.54
N ASP A 104 14.36 7.40 -8.36
CA ASP A 104 14.98 6.58 -7.31
C ASP A 104 14.69 7.16 -5.91
N GLY A 105 14.53 6.27 -4.93
CA GLY A 105 14.29 6.59 -3.52
C GLY A 105 12.84 6.48 -3.06
N LEU A 106 12.54 7.13 -1.93
CA LEU A 106 11.22 7.14 -1.31
C LEU A 106 10.29 8.11 -2.07
N MET A 107 9.26 7.55 -2.71
CA MET A 107 8.30 8.31 -3.49
C MET A 107 6.92 8.23 -2.83
N THR A 108 6.19 9.36 -2.82
CA THR A 108 4.83 9.47 -2.30
C THR A 108 3.88 9.91 -3.38
N PHE A 109 2.77 9.21 -3.50
CA PHE A 109 1.71 9.45 -4.46
C PHE A 109 0.39 9.69 -3.74
N ARG A 110 -0.34 10.72 -4.16
CA ARG A 110 -1.65 11.02 -3.61
C ARG A 110 -2.71 10.08 -4.19
N LEU A 111 -3.57 9.54 -3.33
CA LEU A 111 -4.78 8.84 -3.75
C LEU A 111 -5.76 9.83 -4.41
N ILE A 112 -6.47 9.39 -5.46
CA ILE A 112 -7.47 10.23 -6.16
C ILE A 112 -8.54 10.74 -5.18
N SER A 113 -8.95 9.88 -4.24
CA SER A 113 -9.78 10.21 -3.09
C SER A 113 -9.16 9.58 -1.84
N PRO A 114 -9.22 10.25 -0.68
CA PRO A 114 -8.89 9.61 0.59
C PRO A 114 -9.69 8.33 0.80
N VAL A 115 -9.08 7.33 1.43
CA VAL A 115 -9.68 6.04 1.75
C VAL A 115 -9.71 5.87 3.26
N THR A 116 -10.88 5.54 3.79
CA THR A 116 -11.03 5.13 5.20
C THR A 116 -10.76 3.63 5.32
N LEU A 117 -9.71 3.30 6.06
CA LEU A 117 -9.41 1.95 6.51
C LEU A 117 -10.13 1.72 7.84
N ALA A 118 -11.02 0.75 7.88
CA ALA A 118 -11.75 0.37 9.08
C ALA A 118 -10.81 -0.23 10.14
N ALA A 119 -11.18 -0.07 11.40
CA ALA A 119 -10.47 -0.69 12.51
C ALA A 119 -10.51 -2.23 12.41
N ALA A 120 -9.46 -2.87 12.93
CA ALA A 120 -9.30 -4.32 12.99
C ALA A 120 -9.57 -5.05 11.66
N SER A 121 -9.18 -4.45 10.54
CA SER A 121 -9.49 -4.93 9.19
C SER A 121 -8.22 -5.14 8.37
N ILE A 122 -8.27 -6.12 7.47
CA ILE A 122 -7.20 -6.40 6.51
C ILE A 122 -7.45 -5.71 5.18
N TYR A 123 -6.38 -5.25 4.56
CA TYR A 123 -6.38 -4.69 3.22
C TYR A 123 -5.14 -5.20 2.48
N HIS A 124 -5.09 -5.00 1.17
CA HIS A 124 -3.83 -5.07 0.45
C HIS A 124 -3.42 -3.67 0.00
N PHE A 125 -2.13 -3.39 0.05
CA PHE A 125 -1.53 -2.34 -0.77
C PHE A 125 -0.81 -2.99 -1.94
N ALA A 126 -1.00 -2.44 -3.13
CA ALA A 126 -0.39 -2.98 -4.34
C ALA A 126 0.24 -1.89 -5.19
N VAL A 127 1.21 -2.32 -5.98
CA VAL A 127 1.91 -1.53 -6.99
C VAL A 127 1.72 -2.20 -8.34
N TYR A 128 1.29 -1.42 -9.32
CA TYR A 128 1.34 -1.76 -10.73
C TYR A 128 2.51 -1.00 -11.34
N ASN A 129 3.44 -1.71 -11.95
CA ASN A 129 4.67 -1.12 -12.48
C ASN A 129 5.03 -1.75 -13.82
N THR A 130 5.11 -0.93 -14.87
CA THR A 130 5.59 -1.34 -16.19
C THR A 130 6.83 -0.54 -16.63
N ILE A 131 7.41 0.25 -15.73
CA ILE A 131 8.62 1.02 -15.99
C ILE A 131 9.81 0.06 -15.96
N ASN A 132 10.35 -0.24 -17.15
CA ASN A 132 11.54 -1.09 -17.27
C ASN A 132 12.75 -0.42 -16.60
N GLY A 133 13.58 -1.21 -15.91
CA GLY A 133 14.72 -0.71 -15.15
C GLY A 133 14.33 -0.08 -13.81
N SER A 134 13.10 -0.27 -13.35
CA SER A 134 12.69 0.05 -11.99
C SER A 134 12.41 -1.22 -11.18
N GLU A 135 12.75 -1.13 -9.90
CA GLU A 135 12.49 -2.18 -8.93
C GLU A 135 11.86 -1.55 -7.68
N ILE A 136 11.08 -2.35 -6.97
CA ILE A 136 10.39 -1.94 -5.75
C ILE A 136 11.09 -2.59 -4.56
N GLY A 137 11.49 -1.77 -3.59
CA GLY A 137 12.02 -2.28 -2.33
C GLY A 137 10.97 -3.14 -1.62
N GLY A 138 11.36 -4.31 -1.16
CA GLY A 138 10.47 -5.24 -0.51
C GLY A 138 11.20 -6.25 0.35
N ARG A 139 10.46 -7.29 0.74
CA ARG A 139 10.97 -8.35 1.60
C ARG A 139 10.53 -9.72 1.11
N LEU A 140 11.44 -10.69 1.20
CA LEU A 140 11.09 -12.11 1.09
C LEU A 140 10.33 -12.56 2.34
N THR A 141 9.05 -12.90 2.19
CA THR A 141 8.16 -13.33 3.28
C THR A 141 8.01 -14.84 3.37
N GLY A 142 8.38 -15.58 2.32
CA GLY A 142 8.46 -17.06 2.33
C GLY A 142 7.12 -17.78 2.44
N LEU A 143 6.00 -17.06 2.37
CA LEU A 143 4.64 -17.60 2.49
C LEU A 143 3.85 -17.30 1.21
N GLY A 144 3.12 -18.31 0.73
CA GLY A 144 2.33 -18.21 -0.49
C GLY A 144 1.12 -19.15 -0.42
N THR A 145 0.16 -18.83 0.44
CA THR A 145 -0.99 -19.72 0.72
C THR A 145 -2.29 -18.95 0.68
N THR A 146 -3.29 -19.49 -0.03
CA THR A 146 -4.63 -18.90 -0.20
C THR A 146 -5.75 -19.80 0.33
N ILE A 147 -5.42 -20.86 1.09
CA ILE A 147 -6.36 -21.93 1.41
C ILE A 147 -7.45 -21.46 2.39
N ASP A 148 -7.08 -20.67 3.40
CA ASP A 148 -8.01 -20.28 4.49
C ASP A 148 -8.04 -18.77 4.80
N ALA A 149 -7.29 -17.95 4.06
CA ALA A 149 -7.23 -16.51 4.27
C ALA A 149 -6.80 -15.80 2.98
N PRO A 150 -7.09 -14.48 2.85
CA PRO A 150 -6.42 -13.64 1.87
C PRO A 150 -4.90 -13.76 2.02
N PRO A 151 -4.16 -13.73 0.90
CA PRO A 151 -2.73 -13.98 0.92
C PRO A 151 -1.94 -12.86 1.58
N ILE A 152 -0.73 -13.18 2.05
CA ILE A 152 0.21 -12.16 2.56
C ILE A 152 0.80 -11.35 1.41
N ASN A 153 1.05 -11.98 0.28
CA ASN A 153 1.67 -11.38 -0.91
C ASN A 153 1.09 -12.03 -2.14
N PHE A 154 0.66 -11.23 -3.11
CA PHE A 154 0.13 -11.75 -4.35
C PHE A 154 0.79 -11.09 -5.54
N ARG A 155 0.68 -11.77 -6.66
CA ARG A 155 0.88 -11.25 -7.99
C ARG A 155 -0.45 -11.23 -8.74
N SER A 156 -0.63 -10.25 -9.60
CA SER A 156 -1.74 -10.21 -10.55
C SER A 156 -1.19 -9.84 -11.92
N GLN A 157 -1.53 -10.62 -12.93
CA GLN A 157 -1.01 -10.47 -14.29
C GLN A 157 -2.12 -10.03 -15.25
N ASN A 158 -1.73 -9.50 -16.41
CA ASN A 158 -2.65 -9.07 -17.47
C ASN A 158 -3.56 -7.90 -17.04
N LEU A 159 -3.07 -7.04 -16.16
CA LEU A 159 -3.75 -5.81 -15.77
C LEU A 159 -3.32 -4.64 -16.66
N SER A 160 -4.25 -3.72 -16.94
CA SER A 160 -3.96 -2.44 -17.62
C SER A 160 -3.74 -1.29 -16.64
N GLY A 161 -3.59 -1.60 -15.34
CA GLY A 161 -3.65 -0.66 -14.23
C GLY A 161 -4.78 -1.03 -13.26
N PHE A 162 -5.06 -0.14 -12.31
CA PHE A 162 -6.13 -0.26 -11.33
C PHE A 162 -7.23 0.78 -11.57
N THR A 163 -8.49 0.33 -11.52
CA THR A 163 -9.67 1.20 -11.47
C THR A 163 -10.44 0.92 -10.19
N ILE A 164 -10.93 1.97 -9.51
CA ILE A 164 -11.77 1.80 -8.32
C ILE A 164 -13.03 1.01 -8.71
N GLY A 165 -13.34 -0.03 -7.92
CA GLY A 165 -14.46 -0.94 -8.14
C GLY A 165 -14.08 -2.25 -8.83
N ASP A 166 -12.91 -2.32 -9.48
CA ASP A 166 -12.44 -3.55 -10.14
C ASP A 166 -12.22 -4.66 -9.12
N ILE A 167 -12.58 -5.89 -9.50
CA ILE A 167 -12.23 -7.11 -8.78
C ILE A 167 -11.05 -7.74 -9.50
N ILE A 168 -9.92 -7.86 -8.80
CA ILE A 168 -8.71 -8.48 -9.34
C ILE A 168 -8.45 -9.83 -8.69
N ASN A 169 -7.81 -10.72 -9.44
CA ASN A 169 -7.28 -11.96 -8.90
C ASN A 169 -6.03 -11.66 -8.06
N THR A 170 -5.99 -12.23 -6.87
CA THR A 170 -4.88 -12.19 -5.92
C THR A 170 -4.48 -13.61 -5.51
N SER A 171 -4.67 -14.64 -6.35
CA SER A 171 -4.35 -16.03 -5.97
C SER A 171 -2.95 -16.49 -6.38
N ASP A 172 -2.26 -15.70 -7.18
CA ASP A 172 -0.92 -16.04 -7.65
C ASP A 172 0.13 -15.67 -6.61
N GLU A 173 0.45 -16.67 -5.79
CA GLU A 173 1.42 -16.61 -4.71
C GLU A 173 2.84 -17.03 -5.14
N SER A 174 3.08 -17.18 -6.45
CA SER A 174 4.37 -17.67 -6.95
C SER A 174 5.55 -16.76 -6.57
N LEU A 175 5.25 -15.48 -6.31
CA LEU A 175 6.19 -14.52 -5.77
C LEU A 175 6.00 -14.42 -4.25
N GLN A 176 6.96 -14.95 -3.50
CA GLN A 176 7.04 -14.86 -2.04
C GLN A 176 7.62 -13.50 -1.56
N LEU A 177 7.29 -12.44 -2.29
CA LEU A 177 7.85 -11.10 -2.13
C LEU A 177 6.74 -10.12 -1.77
N SER A 178 6.88 -9.43 -0.65
CA SER A 178 6.00 -8.34 -0.26
C SER A 178 6.66 -7.00 -0.59
N PRO A 179 6.07 -6.15 -1.46
CA PRO A 179 6.57 -4.81 -1.69
C PRO A 179 6.39 -3.97 -0.43
N TRP A 180 7.35 -3.10 -0.13
CA TRP A 180 7.18 -2.08 0.91
C TRP A 180 6.30 -0.95 0.36
N ILE A 181 5.10 -0.83 0.91
CA ILE A 181 4.16 0.23 0.60
C ILE A 181 3.59 0.74 1.92
N ALA A 182 3.52 2.06 2.08
CA ALA A 182 2.98 2.70 3.27
C ALA A 182 1.84 3.68 2.93
N GLY A 183 0.80 3.73 3.75
CA GLY A 183 -0.34 4.64 3.62
C GLY A 183 -0.48 5.57 4.82
N PHE A 184 -0.82 6.83 4.55
CA PHE A 184 -1.05 7.90 5.55
C PHE A 184 -1.85 9.08 5.00
#